data_AF-A0A924TYA0-F1
#
_entry.id   AF-A0A924TYA0-F1
#
_cell.length_a   1.000
_cell.length_b   1.000
_cell.length_c   1.000
_cell.angle_alpha   90.00
_cell.angle_beta   90.00
_cell.angle_gamma   90.00
#
_symmetry.space_group_name_H-M   'P 1'
#
loop_
_entity.id
_entity.type
_entity.pdbx_description
1 polymer ?
#
loop_
_entity_poly.entity_id
_entity_poly.type
_entity_poly.pdbx_seq_one_letter_code
_entity_poly.pdbx_strand_id
1 'polypeptide(L)'
;MPKKILSKLSLGLLALATQAAHAADPTAVLAAPDSFVHYAGTGPVGNNNLNQPNKLFWMHESTGIWQGHSVDSWFVFFDPDATDTRVRGTITFDHDILFVQDDQSELVATASFGKPGVTYDYSRFAIGLEASDKARTSFAAHTLALNWTAAAPGDHIRVMTVGAVPEPSTYALLAGGLFAIGFVARRRKAG
;
A
#
# COMPACT_ATOMS: atom_id res chain seq x y z
N MET A 1 32.84 62.14 1.36
CA MET A 1 32.63 60.96 0.50
C MET A 1 31.95 59.85 1.32
N PRO A 2 30.63 59.63 1.19
CA PRO A 2 29.95 58.57 1.95
C PRO A 2 30.00 57.23 1.19
N LYS A 3 30.52 56.19 1.84
CA LYS A 3 30.55 54.80 1.34
C LYS A 3 29.15 54.17 1.51
N LYS A 4 28.49 53.86 0.39
CA LYS A 4 27.23 53.08 0.37
C LYS A 4 27.54 51.60 0.60
N ILE A 5 27.05 51.05 1.70
CA ILE A 5 27.14 49.62 2.04
C ILE A 5 26.01 48.90 1.29
N LEU A 6 26.36 48.11 0.26
CA LEU A 6 25.44 47.20 -0.41
C LEU A 6 25.20 45.97 0.49
N SER A 7 24.03 45.89 1.12
CA SER A 7 23.55 44.68 1.78
C SER A 7 23.02 43.71 0.72
N LYS A 8 23.69 42.56 0.59
CA LYS A 8 23.27 41.47 -0.32
C LYS A 8 22.20 40.63 0.39
N LEU A 9 20.95 40.75 -0.02
CA LEU A 9 19.88 39.85 0.41
C LEU A 9 19.92 38.61 -0.50
N SER A 10 20.45 37.50 -0.02
CA SER A 10 20.33 36.19 -0.67
C SER A 10 18.97 35.58 -0.31
N LEU A 11 18.09 35.46 -1.31
CA LEU A 11 16.81 34.76 -1.18
C LEU A 11 17.07 33.26 -1.35
N GLY A 12 17.00 32.50 -0.25
CA GLY A 12 17.04 31.03 -0.32
C GLY A 12 15.70 30.49 -0.81
N LEU A 13 15.70 29.76 -1.92
CA LEU A 13 14.53 29.01 -2.39
C LEU A 13 14.34 27.78 -1.48
N LEU A 14 13.24 27.72 -0.73
CA LEU A 14 12.86 26.53 0.02
C LEU A 14 12.01 25.64 -0.89
N ALA A 15 12.57 24.52 -1.35
CA ALA A 15 11.80 23.52 -2.08
C ALA A 15 11.01 22.68 -1.07
N LEU A 16 9.68 22.80 -1.05
CA LEU A 16 8.80 21.86 -0.35
C LEU A 16 8.55 20.66 -1.26
N ALA A 17 9.16 19.53 -0.94
CA ALA A 17 8.78 18.26 -1.53
C ALA A 17 7.51 17.76 -0.82
N THR A 18 6.38 17.70 -1.54
CA THR A 18 5.18 17.03 -1.06
C THR A 18 5.37 15.53 -1.22
N GLN A 19 5.50 14.79 -0.12
CA GLN A 19 5.33 13.34 -0.16
C GLN A 19 3.83 13.06 -0.31
N ALA A 20 3.47 12.21 -1.25
CA ALA A 20 2.11 11.68 -1.31
C ALA A 20 1.84 10.95 0.00
N ALA A 21 0.68 11.22 0.62
CA ALA A 21 0.24 10.44 1.76
C ALA A 21 0.06 8.98 1.31
N HIS A 22 0.59 8.05 2.09
CA HIS A 22 0.35 6.63 1.89
C HIS A 22 -1.13 6.32 2.21
N ALA A 23 -1.73 5.39 1.47
CA ALA A 23 -3.11 4.95 1.69
C ALA A 23 -3.28 4.37 3.10
N ALA A 24 -4.46 4.55 3.71
CA ALA A 24 -4.70 4.04 5.05
C ALA A 24 -4.61 2.50 5.10
N ASP A 25 -4.20 1.97 6.26
CA ASP A 25 -4.11 0.53 6.50
C ASP A 25 -5.47 -0.15 6.29
N PRO A 26 -5.54 -1.32 5.61
CA PRO A 26 -6.79 -2.04 5.43
C PRO A 26 -7.34 -2.54 6.76
N THR A 27 -8.66 -2.69 6.81
CA THR A 27 -9.38 -3.29 7.94
C THR A 27 -10.09 -4.56 7.50
N ALA A 28 -10.46 -5.44 8.43
CA ALA A 28 -11.17 -6.66 8.09
C ALA A 28 -12.23 -7.06 9.12
N VAL A 29 -13.26 -7.75 8.62
CA VAL A 29 -14.27 -8.46 9.43
C VAL A 29 -14.15 -9.93 9.10
N LEU A 30 -13.53 -10.70 10.00
CA LEU A 30 -13.29 -12.13 9.83
C LEU A 30 -14.19 -12.95 10.75
N ALA A 31 -14.47 -14.20 10.35
CA ALA A 31 -15.11 -15.17 11.22
C ALA A 31 -14.18 -15.53 12.39
N ALA A 32 -14.72 -15.71 13.59
CA ALA A 32 -13.92 -16.22 14.70
C ALA A 32 -13.46 -17.66 14.41
N PRO A 33 -12.23 -18.05 14.80
CA PRO A 33 -11.27 -17.32 15.64
C PRO A 33 -10.24 -16.48 14.87
N ASP A 34 -10.47 -16.19 13.60
CA ASP A 34 -9.48 -15.55 12.73
C ASP A 34 -9.17 -14.10 13.14
N SER A 35 -7.91 -13.71 12.91
CA SER A 35 -7.41 -12.36 13.17
C SER A 35 -6.73 -11.78 11.93
N PHE A 36 -6.83 -10.46 11.76
CA PHE A 36 -6.22 -9.73 10.66
C PHE A 36 -4.99 -8.97 11.15
N VAL A 37 -3.81 -9.33 10.66
CA VAL A 37 -2.53 -8.96 11.28
C VAL A 37 -1.59 -8.30 10.26
N HIS A 38 -1.04 -7.13 10.61
CA HIS A 38 0.02 -6.53 9.83
C HIS A 38 1.32 -7.35 9.92
N TYR A 39 1.85 -7.77 8.79
CA TYR A 39 3.16 -8.39 8.70
C TYR A 39 4.28 -7.32 8.72
N ALA A 40 4.85 -7.12 9.90
CA ALA A 40 5.98 -6.21 10.14
C ALA A 40 7.35 -6.91 10.04
N GLY A 41 7.39 -8.19 9.67
CA GLY A 41 8.63 -8.96 9.58
C GLY A 41 9.50 -8.59 8.39
N THR A 42 10.78 -8.97 8.48
CA THR A 42 11.74 -8.98 7.38
C THR A 42 12.21 -10.42 7.22
N GLY A 43 11.75 -11.11 6.18
CA GLY A 43 12.01 -12.54 6.04
C GLY A 43 11.27 -13.14 4.85
N PRO A 44 11.37 -14.47 4.67
CA PRO A 44 10.65 -15.16 3.63
C PRO A 44 9.14 -15.21 3.93
N VAL A 45 8.34 -14.92 2.90
CA VAL A 45 6.89 -15.11 2.88
C VAL A 45 6.55 -16.03 1.71
N GLY A 46 5.55 -16.88 1.89
CA GLY A 46 5.25 -17.99 0.98
C GLY A 46 5.89 -19.29 1.44
N ASN A 47 5.50 -20.40 0.81
CA ASN A 47 6.08 -21.72 1.02
C ASN A 47 6.05 -22.20 2.48
N ASN A 48 4.96 -21.93 3.20
CA ASN A 48 4.79 -22.42 4.58
C ASN A 48 5.88 -21.94 5.55
N ASN A 49 6.37 -20.70 5.38
CA ASN A 49 7.46 -20.15 6.18
C ASN A 49 7.00 -19.55 7.52
N LEU A 50 5.70 -19.25 7.70
CA LEU A 50 5.19 -18.61 8.92
C LEU A 50 4.45 -19.58 9.84
N ASN A 51 3.66 -20.51 9.28
CA ASN A 51 2.92 -21.53 10.03
C ASN A 51 2.10 -20.96 11.20
N GLN A 52 1.21 -20.01 10.91
CA GLN A 52 0.40 -19.33 11.93
C GLN A 52 -1.09 -19.56 11.65
N PRO A 53 -1.73 -20.55 12.28
CA PRO A 53 -3.16 -20.77 12.08
C PRO A 53 -3.98 -19.57 12.59
N ASN A 54 -5.14 -19.34 11.98
CA ASN A 54 -6.09 -18.28 12.33
C ASN A 54 -5.53 -16.84 12.21
N LYS A 55 -4.45 -16.64 11.44
CA LYS A 55 -3.91 -15.30 11.14
C LYS A 55 -3.92 -15.07 9.64
N LEU A 56 -4.76 -14.13 9.22
CA LEU A 56 -4.70 -13.55 7.88
C LEU A 56 -3.76 -12.35 7.94
N PHE A 57 -2.65 -12.43 7.22
CA PHE A 57 -1.68 -11.36 7.21
C PHE A 57 -1.93 -10.41 6.06
N TRP A 58 -1.53 -9.16 6.28
CA TRP A 58 -1.45 -8.16 5.23
C TRP A 58 -0.15 -7.37 5.36
N MET A 59 0.31 -6.80 4.24
CA MET A 59 1.32 -5.75 4.26
C MET A 59 1.15 -4.84 3.04
N HIS A 60 1.38 -3.55 3.22
CA HIS A 60 1.67 -2.68 2.10
C HIS A 60 3.06 -3.01 1.53
N GLU A 61 3.16 -3.15 0.21
CA GLU A 61 4.42 -3.46 -0.45
C GLU A 61 5.07 -2.22 -1.04
N SER A 62 4.44 -1.61 -2.04
CA SER A 62 4.92 -0.40 -2.72
C SER A 62 3.83 0.22 -3.59
N THR A 63 4.14 1.39 -4.14
CA THR A 63 3.32 2.08 -5.13
C THR A 63 3.98 2.01 -6.51
N GLY A 64 3.19 2.11 -7.58
CA GLY A 64 3.74 2.08 -8.93
C GLY A 64 2.69 2.22 -10.04
N ILE A 65 3.09 1.89 -11.26
CA ILE A 65 2.19 1.85 -12.43
C ILE A 65 1.96 0.40 -12.85
N TRP A 66 0.70 -0.02 -12.93
CA TRP A 66 0.32 -1.33 -13.44
C TRP A 66 -0.80 -1.20 -14.47
N GLN A 67 -0.61 -1.77 -15.66
CA GLN A 67 -1.56 -1.69 -16.78
C GLN A 67 -2.06 -0.26 -17.07
N GLY A 68 -1.21 0.74 -16.89
CA GLY A 68 -1.54 2.16 -17.13
C GLY A 68 -2.23 2.87 -15.96
N HIS A 69 -2.47 2.19 -14.85
CA HIS A 69 -3.04 2.77 -13.63
C HIS A 69 -1.95 3.04 -12.59
N SER A 70 -2.06 4.15 -11.86
CA SER A 70 -1.33 4.33 -10.60
C SER A 70 -1.95 3.42 -9.55
N VAL A 71 -1.14 2.62 -8.85
CA VAL A 71 -1.61 1.62 -7.88
C VAL A 71 -0.82 1.66 -6.58
N ASP A 72 -1.51 1.34 -5.48
CA ASP A 72 -0.92 0.86 -4.23
C ASP A 72 -1.03 -0.68 -4.20
N SER A 73 0.09 -1.36 -3.93
CA SER A 73 0.15 -2.83 -3.90
C SER A 73 0.12 -3.35 -2.46
N TRP A 74 -0.80 -4.27 -2.21
CA TRP A 74 -0.98 -4.93 -0.93
C TRP A 74 -0.83 -6.43 -1.09
N PHE A 75 -0.05 -7.05 -0.21
CA PHE A 75 0.07 -8.50 -0.16
C PHE A 75 -0.80 -9.03 0.98
N VAL A 76 -1.72 -9.94 0.66
CA VAL A 76 -2.59 -10.60 1.64
C VAL A 76 -2.34 -12.10 1.54
N PHE A 77 -2.10 -12.73 2.68
CA PHE A 77 -1.76 -14.15 2.69
C PHE A 77 -2.20 -14.85 3.97
N PHE A 78 -2.53 -16.12 3.81
CA PHE A 78 -2.94 -17.02 4.87
C PHE A 78 -2.04 -18.25 4.84
N ASP A 79 -1.20 -18.37 5.86
CA ASP A 79 -0.17 -19.42 5.96
C ASP A 79 -0.37 -20.23 7.24
N PRO A 80 -1.40 -21.09 7.29
CA PRO A 80 -1.64 -21.97 8.43
C PRO A 80 -0.53 -23.02 8.55
N ASP A 81 -0.63 -23.90 9.54
CA ASP A 81 0.22 -25.08 9.56
C ASP A 81 -0.18 -26.08 8.44
N ALA A 82 0.45 -27.26 8.42
CA ALA A 82 0.18 -28.27 7.39
C ALA A 82 -1.23 -28.91 7.46
N THR A 83 -2.16 -28.37 8.26
CA THR A 83 -3.55 -28.83 8.33
C THR A 83 -4.47 -27.89 7.57
N ASP A 84 -5.48 -28.47 6.91
CA ASP A 84 -6.51 -27.72 6.18
C ASP A 84 -7.25 -26.77 7.13
N THR A 85 -6.87 -25.50 7.08
CA THR A 85 -7.44 -24.45 7.92
C THR A 85 -8.21 -23.48 7.03
N ARG A 86 -9.30 -22.94 7.55
CA ARG A 86 -10.18 -22.05 6.81
C ARG A 86 -10.12 -20.65 7.37
N VAL A 87 -10.10 -19.66 6.48
CA VAL A 87 -10.32 -18.24 6.81
C VAL A 87 -11.45 -17.67 5.96
N ARG A 88 -12.35 -16.89 6.57
CA ARG A 88 -13.47 -16.27 5.85
C ARG A 88 -13.78 -14.87 6.38
N GLY A 89 -14.05 -13.94 5.48
CA GLY A 89 -14.49 -12.61 5.85
C GLY A 89 -14.42 -11.62 4.72
N THR A 90 -14.33 -10.33 5.09
CA THR A 90 -14.14 -9.22 4.17
C THR A 90 -12.97 -8.36 4.61
N ILE A 91 -12.19 -7.85 3.64
CA ILE A 91 -11.15 -6.84 3.83
C ILE A 91 -11.61 -5.56 3.13
N THR A 92 -11.51 -4.44 3.83
CA THR A 92 -11.88 -3.10 3.36
C THR A 92 -10.60 -2.27 3.22
N PHE A 93 -10.33 -1.82 2.01
CA PHE A 93 -9.23 -0.91 1.67
C PHE A 93 -9.72 0.53 1.64
N ASP A 94 -8.78 1.48 1.71
CA ASP A 94 -9.07 2.92 1.64
C ASP A 94 -9.46 3.38 0.22
N HIS A 95 -8.96 2.67 -0.80
CA HIS A 95 -9.19 2.96 -2.21
C HIS A 95 -9.79 1.77 -2.95
N ASP A 96 -10.46 2.04 -4.07
CA ASP A 96 -11.08 1.00 -4.90
C ASP A 96 -10.05 -0.02 -5.39
N ILE A 97 -10.43 -1.29 -5.36
CA ILE A 97 -9.64 -2.40 -5.88
C ILE A 97 -9.76 -2.40 -7.41
N LEU A 98 -8.62 -2.39 -8.09
CA LEU A 98 -8.54 -2.49 -9.55
C LEU A 98 -8.26 -3.92 -10.00
N PHE A 99 -7.33 -4.58 -9.31
CA PHE A 99 -6.88 -5.92 -9.68
C PHE A 99 -6.62 -6.77 -8.44
N VAL A 100 -6.86 -8.07 -8.58
CA VAL A 100 -6.40 -9.10 -7.63
C VAL A 100 -5.58 -10.09 -8.44
N GLN A 101 -4.32 -10.28 -8.06
CA GLN A 101 -3.41 -11.28 -8.62
C GLN A 101 -3.45 -12.49 -7.71
N ASP A 102 -3.90 -13.63 -8.20
CA ASP A 102 -4.29 -14.77 -7.37
C ASP A 102 -3.72 -16.12 -7.85
N ASP A 103 -2.84 -16.16 -8.84
CA ASP A 103 -1.95 -17.31 -9.05
C ASP A 103 -0.47 -16.95 -9.01
N GLN A 104 0.35 -18.00 -8.91
CA GLN A 104 1.80 -17.92 -8.94
C GLN A 104 2.33 -17.08 -10.12
N SER A 105 1.76 -17.25 -11.32
CA SER A 105 2.27 -16.60 -12.51
C SER A 105 2.06 -15.08 -12.46
N GLU A 106 0.89 -14.66 -11.99
CA GLU A 106 0.53 -13.27 -11.76
C GLU A 106 1.35 -12.65 -10.61
N LEU A 107 1.54 -13.39 -9.51
CA LEU A 107 2.37 -12.95 -8.38
C LEU A 107 3.85 -12.76 -8.76
N VAL A 108 4.38 -13.63 -9.63
CA VAL A 108 5.72 -13.49 -10.22
C VAL A 108 5.77 -12.30 -11.18
N ALA A 109 4.78 -12.14 -12.05
CA ALA A 109 4.72 -11.03 -13.00
C ALA A 109 4.67 -9.65 -12.31
N THR A 110 4.17 -9.61 -11.08
CA THR A 110 4.04 -8.39 -10.27
C THR A 110 5.09 -8.29 -9.16
N ALA A 111 6.13 -9.13 -9.18
CA ALA A 111 7.17 -9.17 -8.15
C ALA A 111 7.94 -7.84 -7.97
N SER A 112 7.96 -6.97 -8.97
CA SER A 112 8.56 -5.63 -8.87
C SER A 112 7.90 -4.73 -7.83
N PHE A 113 6.68 -5.05 -7.40
CA PHE A 113 5.99 -4.32 -6.33
C PHE A 113 6.39 -4.76 -4.92
N GLY A 114 7.21 -5.82 -4.77
CA GLY A 114 7.53 -6.40 -3.48
C GLY A 114 8.13 -5.41 -2.47
N LYS A 115 7.78 -5.60 -1.19
CA LYS A 115 8.26 -4.78 -0.07
C LYS A 115 9.77 -4.94 0.11
N PRO A 116 10.55 -3.85 0.17
CA PRO A 116 11.98 -3.95 0.47
C PRO A 116 12.24 -4.70 1.78
N GLY A 117 13.16 -5.67 1.75
CA GLY A 117 13.52 -6.49 2.92
C GLY A 117 12.63 -7.72 3.15
N VAL A 118 11.59 -7.94 2.35
CA VAL A 118 10.82 -9.18 2.33
C VAL A 118 11.26 -10.04 1.15
N THR A 119 11.43 -11.34 1.39
CA THR A 119 11.73 -12.32 0.33
C THR A 119 10.45 -13.08 0.00
N TYR A 120 10.05 -13.08 -1.26
CA TYR A 120 8.84 -13.78 -1.71
C TYR A 120 9.24 -15.12 -2.29
N ASP A 121 8.93 -16.21 -1.60
CA ASP A 121 9.22 -17.57 -2.05
C ASP A 121 8.07 -18.11 -2.90
N TYR A 122 8.21 -17.93 -4.21
CA TYR A 122 7.29 -18.44 -5.21
C TYR A 122 7.78 -19.74 -5.86
N SER A 123 8.66 -20.52 -5.20
CA SER A 123 9.25 -21.72 -5.82
C SER A 123 8.26 -22.89 -6.01
N ARG A 124 7.15 -22.92 -5.26
CA ARG A 124 6.11 -23.97 -5.38
C ARG A 124 4.97 -23.51 -6.28
N PHE A 125 4.53 -24.40 -7.17
CA PHE A 125 3.41 -24.16 -8.08
C PHE A 125 2.06 -23.93 -7.37
N ALA A 126 1.93 -24.41 -6.14
CA ALA A 126 0.74 -24.26 -5.32
C ALA A 126 0.70 -22.90 -4.57
N ILE A 127 1.56 -21.94 -4.92
CA ILE A 127 1.47 -20.57 -4.41
C ILE A 127 0.40 -19.81 -5.20
N GLY A 128 -0.43 -19.04 -4.50
CA GLY A 128 -1.60 -18.38 -5.06
C GLY A 128 -2.86 -18.91 -4.40
N LEU A 129 -4.00 -18.81 -5.08
CA LEU A 129 -5.25 -19.45 -4.71
C LEU A 129 -5.50 -20.66 -5.61
N GLU A 130 -5.96 -21.76 -5.01
CA GLU A 130 -6.51 -22.88 -5.75
C GLU A 130 -7.86 -22.53 -6.40
N ALA A 131 -8.29 -23.29 -7.41
CA ALA A 131 -9.49 -22.99 -8.18
C ALA A 131 -10.76 -22.84 -7.32
N SER A 132 -10.87 -23.62 -6.23
CA SER A 132 -11.95 -23.51 -5.25
C SER A 132 -11.94 -22.19 -4.50
N ASP A 133 -10.77 -21.67 -4.15
CA ASP A 133 -10.59 -20.46 -3.37
C ASP A 133 -10.74 -19.21 -4.24
N LYS A 134 -10.26 -19.27 -5.49
CA LYS A 134 -10.54 -18.27 -6.52
C LYS A 134 -12.05 -18.08 -6.73
N ALA A 135 -12.80 -19.18 -6.89
CA ALA A 135 -14.26 -19.12 -7.06
C ALA A 135 -15.01 -18.56 -5.83
N ARG A 136 -14.35 -18.49 -4.68
CA ARG A 136 -14.88 -17.97 -3.41
C ARG A 136 -14.22 -16.64 -3.00
N THR A 137 -13.47 -16.03 -3.92
CA THR A 137 -12.83 -14.73 -3.77
C THR A 137 -13.46 -13.78 -4.77
N SER A 138 -13.87 -12.61 -4.31
CA SER A 138 -14.48 -11.59 -5.16
C SER A 138 -14.26 -10.22 -4.55
N PHE A 139 -14.32 -9.17 -5.35
CA PHE A 139 -14.26 -7.82 -4.83
C PHE A 139 -15.31 -6.92 -5.49
N ALA A 140 -15.69 -5.88 -4.77
CA ALA A 140 -16.54 -4.80 -5.26
C ALA A 140 -16.07 -3.49 -4.64
N ALA A 141 -15.79 -2.49 -5.48
CA ALA A 141 -15.17 -1.23 -5.07
C ALA A 141 -13.91 -1.51 -4.21
N HIS A 142 -13.85 -1.00 -3.00
CA HIS A 142 -12.73 -1.14 -2.07
C HIS A 142 -12.87 -2.33 -1.09
N THR A 143 -13.81 -3.26 -1.31
CA THR A 143 -14.03 -4.42 -0.43
C THR A 143 -13.72 -5.74 -1.14
N LEU A 144 -12.83 -6.53 -0.55
CA LEU A 144 -12.52 -7.91 -0.94
C LEU A 144 -13.29 -8.87 -0.03
N ALA A 145 -14.10 -9.76 -0.59
CA ALA A 145 -14.69 -10.90 0.10
C ALA A 145 -13.87 -12.17 -0.18
N LEU A 146 -13.55 -12.91 0.87
CA LEU A 146 -12.73 -14.12 0.78
C LEU A 146 -13.30 -15.25 1.64
N ASN A 147 -13.01 -16.47 1.20
CA ASN A 147 -13.35 -17.70 1.91
C ASN A 147 -12.41 -18.81 1.42
N TRP A 148 -11.27 -18.89 2.09
CA TRP A 148 -10.11 -19.68 1.70
C TRP A 148 -9.97 -20.93 2.56
N THR A 149 -9.47 -22.01 1.98
CA THR A 149 -9.07 -23.22 2.70
C THR A 149 -7.65 -23.56 2.28
N ALA A 150 -6.68 -23.35 3.18
CA ALA A 150 -5.28 -23.51 2.89
C ALA A 150 -4.62 -24.53 3.82
N ALA A 151 -3.56 -25.16 3.30
CA ALA A 151 -2.54 -25.90 4.04
C ALA A 151 -1.17 -25.41 3.55
N ALA A 152 -0.11 -26.23 3.55
CA ALA A 152 1.22 -25.82 3.06
C ALA A 152 1.33 -25.89 1.52
N PRO A 153 1.44 -24.76 0.78
CA PRO A 153 2.29 -23.61 1.13
C PRO A 153 1.60 -22.31 1.57
N GLY A 154 0.30 -22.34 1.81
CA GLY A 154 -0.54 -21.20 2.15
C GLY A 154 -1.20 -20.55 0.93
N ASP A 155 -2.26 -19.79 1.15
CA ASP A 155 -2.97 -19.01 0.13
C ASP A 155 -2.44 -17.58 0.08
N HIS A 156 -2.20 -17.06 -1.12
CA HIS A 156 -1.55 -15.77 -1.34
C HIS A 156 -2.22 -14.98 -2.47
N ILE A 157 -2.43 -13.69 -2.25
CA ILE A 157 -2.84 -12.76 -3.30
C ILE A 157 -2.09 -11.43 -3.20
N ARG A 158 -2.04 -10.73 -4.33
CA ARG A 158 -1.68 -9.31 -4.38
C ARG A 158 -2.87 -8.50 -4.83
N VAL A 159 -3.30 -7.57 -3.99
CA VAL A 159 -4.41 -6.64 -4.25
C VAL A 159 -3.82 -5.31 -4.68
N MET A 160 -4.25 -4.82 -5.85
CA MET A 160 -3.87 -3.51 -6.34
C MET A 160 -5.05 -2.56 -6.22
N THR A 161 -4.92 -1.55 -5.38
CA THR A 161 -5.91 -0.49 -5.23
C THR A 161 -5.52 0.72 -6.06
N VAL A 162 -6.48 1.61 -6.35
CA VAL A 162 -6.19 2.92 -6.93
C VAL A 162 -5.12 3.60 -6.09
N GLY A 163 -4.02 3.99 -6.75
CA GLY A 163 -2.91 4.66 -6.11
C GLY A 163 -3.34 6.03 -5.59
N ALA A 164 -2.89 6.40 -4.40
CA ALA A 164 -3.09 7.74 -3.88
C ALA A 164 -2.61 8.77 -4.92
N VAL A 165 -3.55 9.53 -5.50
CA VAL A 165 -3.21 10.63 -6.40
C VAL A 165 -2.62 11.72 -5.51
N PRO A 166 -1.36 12.16 -5.74
CA PRO A 166 -0.78 13.23 -4.94
C PRO A 166 -1.75 14.40 -4.90
N GLU A 167 -2.13 14.83 -3.69
CA GLU A 167 -2.98 16.00 -3.57
C GLU A 167 -2.37 17.12 -4.40
N PRO A 168 -3.15 17.80 -5.26
CA PRO A 168 -2.60 18.79 -6.15
C PRO A 168 -1.78 19.79 -5.33
N SER A 169 -0.52 19.99 -5.72
CA SER A 169 0.35 21.03 -5.15
C SER A 169 -0.30 22.41 -5.16
N THR A 170 -1.40 22.57 -5.91
CA THR A 170 -2.37 23.67 -5.83
C THR A 170 -2.68 24.11 -4.41
N TYR A 171 -2.87 23.22 -3.43
CA TYR A 171 -3.13 23.66 -2.04
C TYR A 171 -1.89 24.27 -1.39
N ALA A 172 -0.73 23.64 -1.58
CA ALA A 172 0.55 24.20 -1.10
C ALA A 172 0.89 25.53 -1.79
N LEU A 173 0.63 25.64 -3.10
CA LEU A 173 0.80 26.85 -3.89
C LEU A 173 -0.20 27.94 -3.50
N LEU A 174 -1.46 27.57 -3.23
CA LEU A 174 -2.48 28.49 -2.74
C LEU A 174 -2.08 29.04 -1.37
N ALA A 175 -1.71 28.16 -0.43
CA ALA A 175 -1.23 28.56 0.89
C ALA A 175 0.02 29.45 0.76
N GLY A 176 1.02 29.02 -0.02
CA GLY A 176 2.23 29.79 -0.28
C GLY A 176 1.95 31.15 -0.91
N GLY A 177 1.01 31.23 -1.86
CA GLY A 177 0.53 32.46 -2.47
C GLY A 177 -0.12 33.40 -1.46
N LEU A 178 -1.01 32.87 -0.60
CA LEU A 178 -1.64 33.65 0.47
C LEU A 178 -0.62 34.18 1.49
N PHE A 179 0.38 33.36 1.88
CA PHE A 179 1.47 33.79 2.75
C PHE A 179 2.31 34.90 2.11
N ALA A 180 2.64 34.77 0.82
CA ALA A 180 3.40 35.78 0.09
C ALA A 180 2.63 37.11 0.02
N ILE A 181 1.33 37.07 -0.29
CA ILE A 181 0.46 38.25 -0.33
C ILE A 181 0.38 38.89 1.07
N GLY A 182 0.15 38.11 2.12
CA GLY A 182 0.10 38.60 3.50
C GLY A 182 1.42 39.26 3.93
N PHE A 183 2.56 38.68 3.56
CA PHE A 183 3.89 39.23 3.83
C PHE A 183 4.12 40.57 3.13
N VAL A 184 3.77 40.67 1.84
CA VAL A 184 3.87 41.93 1.07
C VAL A 184 2.95 43.01 1.65
N ALA A 185 1.70 42.66 1.99
CA ALA A 185 0.73 43.58 2.56
C ALA A 185 1.21 44.14 3.92
N ARG A 186 1.83 43.32 4.77
CA ARG A 186 2.42 43.75 6.04
C ARG A 186 3.56 44.74 5.86
N ARG A 187 4.43 44.54 4.87
CA ARG A 187 5.57 45.46 4.62
C ARG A 187 5.12 46.85 4.18
N ARG A 188 4.01 46.96 3.45
CA ARG A 188 3.48 48.26 2.99
C ARG A 188 2.87 49.12 4.10
N LYS A 189 2.50 48.54 5.25
CA LYS A 189 1.97 49.29 6.40
C LYS A 189 3.05 49.77 7.37
N ALA A 190 4.27 49.23 7.28
CA ALA A 190 5.35 49.50 8.23
C ALA A 190 6.38 50.54 7.73
N GLY A 191 6.16 51.12 6.56
CA GLY A 191 6.92 52.25 6.01
C GLY A 191 5.96 53.33 5.54
#